data_AF-R7FH61-F1
#
_entry.id   AF-R7FH61-F1
#
_cell.length_a   1.000
_cell.length_b   1.000
_cell.length_c   1.000
_cell.angle_alpha   90.00
_cell.angle_beta   90.00
_cell.angle_gamma   90.00
#
_symmetry.space_group_name_H-M   'P 1'
#
loop_
_entity.id
_entity.type
_entity.pdbx_description
1 polymer ?
#
loop_
_entity_poly.entity_id
_entity_poly.type
_entity_poly.pdbx_seq_one_letter_code
_entity_poly.pdbx_strand_id
1 'polypeptide(L)'
;MSILKVVFVIIGTLIGAGFASGQEVYIFFYSYGVKGILGIIISSGIIGFTIYKTLKITKENNIENYKGFLDNFIKKEKLKELINSIINIFILISFYVMIAGFGAYLEQEINLNSFIGSSILAFLCVILFKTNIKGIVKINEILIPILIAVVLVIRNSKYSKYRYQHFEQPYSFTKK
;
A
#
# COMPACT_ATOMS: atom_id res chain seq x y z
N MET A 1 -6.22 -21.96 -0.78
CA MET A 1 -6.45 -20.59 -0.27
C MET A 1 -7.67 -20.03 -0.99
N SER A 2 -8.65 -19.44 -0.29
CA SER A 2 -9.82 -18.85 -0.97
C SER A 2 -9.37 -17.64 -1.82
N ILE A 3 -10.00 -17.44 -2.96
CA ILE A 3 -9.71 -16.33 -3.90
C ILE A 3 -9.76 -14.99 -3.17
N LEU A 4 -10.74 -14.79 -2.28
CA LEU A 4 -10.89 -13.56 -1.49
C LEU A 4 -9.67 -13.30 -0.60
N LYS A 5 -9.08 -14.34 -0.02
CA LYS A 5 -7.88 -14.20 0.84
C LYS A 5 -6.69 -13.71 0.03
N VAL A 6 -6.53 -14.22 -1.19
CA VAL A 6 -5.49 -13.76 -2.12
C VAL A 6 -5.73 -12.31 -2.52
N VAL A 7 -6.98 -11.94 -2.84
CA VAL A 7 -7.36 -10.56 -3.18
C VAL A 7 -7.07 -9.61 -2.04
N PHE A 8 -7.43 -9.95 -0.80
CA PHE A 8 -7.14 -9.09 0.36
C PHE A 8 -5.63 -8.95 0.62
N VAL A 9 -4.85 -10.02 0.46
CA VAL A 9 -3.39 -9.89 0.56
C VAL A 9 -2.84 -8.96 -0.52
N ILE A 10 -3.26 -9.12 -1.77
CA ILE A 10 -2.82 -8.25 -2.88
C ILE A 10 -3.19 -6.78 -2.60
N ILE A 11 -4.45 -6.52 -2.25
CA ILE A 11 -4.92 -5.17 -1.92
C ILE A 11 -4.11 -4.60 -0.75
N GLY A 12 -3.92 -5.36 0.32
CA GLY A 12 -3.17 -4.91 1.49
C GLY A 12 -1.68 -4.69 1.24
N THR A 13 -1.08 -5.41 0.30
CA THR A 13 0.31 -5.15 -0.10
C THR A 13 0.45 -3.94 -1.01
N LEU A 14 -0.58 -3.59 -1.79
CA LEU A 14 -0.55 -2.44 -2.70
C LEU A 14 -0.90 -1.13 -1.98
N ILE A 15 -1.76 -1.18 -0.96
CA ILE A 15 -2.15 0.00 -0.20
C ILE A 15 -1.06 0.32 0.84
N GLY A 16 -0.26 1.34 0.56
CA GLY A 16 0.68 1.94 1.51
C GLY A 16 0.08 3.12 2.30
N ALA A 17 0.88 3.76 3.16
CA ALA A 17 0.47 4.92 3.95
C ALA A 17 0.03 6.12 3.08
N GLY A 18 0.66 6.32 1.92
CA GLY A 18 0.28 7.37 0.96
C GLY A 18 -1.08 7.14 0.30
N PHE A 19 -1.44 5.88 0.02
CA PHE A 19 -2.77 5.51 -0.45
C PHE A 19 -3.81 5.57 0.68
N ALA A 20 -3.46 5.12 1.88
CA ALA A 20 -4.35 5.13 3.05
C ALA A 20 -4.70 6.56 3.50
N SER A 21 -3.74 7.49 3.47
CA SER A 21 -3.98 8.92 3.72
C SER A 21 -4.67 9.64 2.57
N GLY A 22 -4.72 9.03 1.38
CA GLY A 22 -5.29 9.60 0.17
C GLY A 22 -4.41 10.65 -0.52
N GLN A 23 -3.22 10.96 0.00
CA GLN A 23 -2.34 11.98 -0.60
C GLN A 23 -1.88 11.58 -2.01
N GLU A 24 -1.43 10.34 -2.18
CA GLU A 24 -0.97 9.85 -3.48
C GLU A 24 -2.13 9.78 -4.48
N VAL A 25 -3.29 9.30 -4.04
CA VAL A 25 -4.51 9.25 -4.88
C VAL A 25 -4.92 10.65 -5.32
N TYR A 26 -4.83 11.63 -4.42
CA TYR A 26 -5.14 13.02 -4.73
C TYR A 26 -4.16 13.60 -5.75
N ILE A 27 -2.86 13.45 -5.52
CA ILE A 27 -1.81 14.03 -6.36
C ILE A 27 -1.79 13.38 -7.74
N PHE A 28 -1.94 12.05 -7.83
CA PHE A 28 -1.82 11.33 -9.09
C PHE A 28 -3.09 11.34 -9.94
N PHE A 29 -4.27 11.39 -9.31
CA PHE A 29 -5.53 11.25 -10.05
C PHE A 29 -6.45 12.46 -9.83
N TYR A 30 -6.78 12.79 -8.59
CA TYR A 30 -7.81 13.80 -8.34
C TYR A 30 -7.42 15.21 -8.82
N SER A 31 -6.15 15.59 -8.65
CA SER A 31 -5.60 16.91 -9.05
C SER A 31 -5.77 17.21 -10.55
N TYR A 32 -5.90 16.17 -11.39
CA TYR A 32 -6.04 16.26 -12.84
C TYR A 32 -7.50 16.22 -13.33
N GLY A 33 -8.48 16.22 -12.42
CA GLY A 33 -9.90 16.21 -12.75
C GLY A 33 -10.32 15.00 -13.61
N VAL A 34 -11.04 15.25 -14.71
CA VAL A 34 -11.55 14.17 -15.59
C VAL A 34 -10.41 13.35 -16.22
N LYS A 35 -9.26 13.96 -16.53
CA LYS A 35 -8.10 13.23 -17.06
C LYS A 35 -7.52 12.24 -16.03
N GLY A 36 -7.68 12.55 -14.75
CA GLY A 36 -7.32 11.65 -13.65
C GLY A 36 -8.09 10.33 -13.67
N ILE A 37 -9.36 10.35 -14.06
CA ILE A 37 -10.21 9.14 -14.16
C ILE A 37 -9.64 8.18 -15.21
N LEU A 38 -9.20 8.70 -16.36
CA LEU A 38 -8.52 7.90 -17.37
C LEU A 38 -7.22 7.31 -16.83
N GLY A 39 -6.47 8.08 -16.04
CA GLY A 39 -5.28 7.60 -15.33
C GLY A 39 -5.59 6.40 -14.42
N ILE A 40 -6.67 6.47 -13.63
CA ILE A 40 -7.10 5.36 -12.75
C ILE A 40 -7.39 4.10 -13.57
N ILE A 41 -8.15 4.22 -14.66
CA ILE A 41 -8.52 3.09 -15.52
C ILE A 41 -7.26 2.45 -16.11
N ILE A 42 -6.35 3.24 -16.68
CA ILE A 42 -5.10 2.75 -17.29
C ILE A 42 -4.20 2.09 -16.24
N SER A 43 -3.97 2.75 -15.10
CA SER A 43 -3.14 2.20 -14.02
C SER A 43 -3.71 0.89 -13.47
N SER A 44 -5.02 0.83 -13.25
CA SER A 44 -5.68 -0.40 -12.78
C SER A 44 -5.59 -1.54 -13.80
N GLY A 45 -5.70 -1.23 -15.10
CA GLY A 45 -5.51 -2.22 -16.18
C GLY A 45 -4.10 -2.78 -16.22
N ILE A 46 -3.08 -1.93 -16.11
CA ILE A 46 -1.66 -2.35 -16.10
C ILE A 46 -1.35 -3.22 -14.87
N ILE A 47 -1.83 -2.81 -13.69
CA ILE A 47 -1.64 -3.56 -12.44
C ILE A 47 -2.36 -4.92 -12.53
N GLY A 48 -3.62 -4.93 -12.98
CA GLY A 48 -4.41 -6.15 -13.15
C GLY A 48 -3.76 -7.13 -14.12
N PHE A 49 -3.28 -6.64 -15.27
CA PHE A 49 -2.57 -7.46 -16.25
C PHE A 49 -1.26 -8.04 -15.68
N THR A 50 -0.50 -7.23 -14.95
CA THR A 50 0.75 -7.66 -14.29
C THR A 50 0.48 -8.77 -13.27
N ILE A 51 -0.52 -8.60 -12.40
CA ILE A 51 -0.92 -9.62 -11.43
C ILE A 51 -1.34 -10.91 -12.14
N TYR A 52 -2.18 -10.81 -13.16
CA TYR A 52 -2.64 -11.96 -13.93
C TYR A 52 -1.47 -12.73 -14.55
N LYS A 53 -0.55 -12.04 -15.21
CA LYS A 53 0.63 -12.66 -15.84
C LYS A 53 1.54 -13.32 -14.81
N THR A 54 1.82 -12.65 -13.70
CA THR A 54 2.63 -13.20 -12.61
C THR A 54 1.99 -14.47 -12.04
N LEU A 55 0.70 -14.45 -11.70
CA LEU A 55 0.00 -15.62 -11.17
C LEU A 55 -0.05 -16.78 -12.17
N LYS A 56 -0.25 -16.47 -13.47
CA LYS A 56 -0.26 -17.48 -14.54
C LYS A 56 1.10 -18.16 -14.67
N ILE A 57 2.18 -17.40 -14.75
CA ILE A 57 3.55 -17.92 -14.86
C ILE A 57 3.91 -18.78 -13.65
N THR A 58 3.61 -18.30 -12.44
CA THR A 58 3.88 -19.03 -11.20
C THR A 58 3.13 -20.36 -11.15
N LYS A 59 1.88 -20.39 -11.62
CA LYS A 59 1.06 -21.61 -11.68
C LYS A 59 1.57 -22.60 -12.73
N GLU A 60 1.88 -22.13 -13.95
CA GLU A 60 2.34 -22.99 -15.05
C GLU A 60 3.70 -23.63 -14.78
N ASN A 61 4.58 -22.91 -14.06
CA ASN A 61 5.92 -23.39 -13.74
C ASN A 61 6.05 -24.00 -12.33
N ASN A 62 4.93 -24.21 -11.61
CA ASN A 62 4.89 -24.74 -10.24
C ASN A 62 5.86 -24.01 -9.28
N ILE A 63 5.92 -22.68 -9.36
CA ILE A 63 6.82 -21.85 -8.56
C ILE A 63 6.18 -21.59 -7.21
N GLU A 64 6.85 -21.99 -6.12
CA GLU A 64 6.31 -21.84 -4.76
C GLU A 64 6.90 -20.66 -3.98
N ASN A 65 8.00 -20.07 -4.47
CA ASN A 65 8.71 -19.02 -3.76
C ASN A 65 9.30 -17.97 -4.69
N TYR A 66 9.65 -16.82 -4.10
CA TYR A 66 10.19 -15.67 -4.82
C TYR A 66 11.52 -15.97 -5.54
N LYS A 67 12.39 -16.79 -4.95
CA LYS A 67 13.67 -17.15 -5.58
C LYS A 67 13.45 -17.94 -6.86
N GLY A 68 12.57 -18.94 -6.83
CA GLY A 68 12.15 -19.70 -8.01
C GLY A 68 11.48 -18.83 -9.08
N PHE A 69 10.76 -17.78 -8.67
CA PHE A 69 10.21 -16.79 -9.60
C PHE A 69 11.31 -16.02 -10.34
N LEU A 70 12.31 -15.52 -9.61
CA LEU A 70 13.46 -14.86 -10.21
C LEU A 70 14.27 -15.80 -11.11
N ASP A 71 14.48 -17.05 -10.69
CA ASP A 71 15.22 -18.06 -11.47
C ASP A 71 14.54 -18.34 -12.82
N ASN A 72 13.20 -18.39 -12.83
CA ASN A 72 12.44 -18.58 -14.06
C ASN A 72 12.43 -17.33 -14.96
N PHE A 73 12.41 -16.13 -14.37
CA PHE A 73 12.27 -14.88 -15.11
C PHE A 73 13.61 -14.33 -15.62
N ILE A 74 14.71 -14.53 -14.90
CA ILE A 74 16.03 -13.96 -15.18
C ILE A 74 17.06 -15.06 -15.36
N LYS A 75 17.47 -15.30 -16.61
CA LYS A 75 18.46 -16.34 -16.95
C LYS A 75 19.91 -15.99 -16.58
N LYS A 76 20.24 -14.71 -16.39
CA LYS A 76 21.60 -14.25 -16.12
C LYS A 76 21.85 -14.15 -14.61
N GLU A 77 22.72 -15.00 -14.07
CA GLU A 77 23.03 -15.07 -12.63
C GLU A 77 23.45 -13.73 -12.03
N LYS A 78 24.40 -13.01 -12.63
CA LYS A 78 24.86 -11.70 -12.13
C LYS A 78 23.73 -10.65 -12.06
N LEU A 79 22.81 -10.67 -13.03
CA LEU A 79 21.68 -9.73 -13.06
C LEU A 79 20.63 -10.11 -12.00
N LYS A 80 20.42 -11.41 -11.80
CA LYS A 80 19.52 -11.94 -10.78
C LYS A 80 19.99 -11.57 -9.37
N GLU A 81 21.28 -11.73 -9.07
CA GLU A 81 21.87 -11.33 -7.78
C GLU A 81 21.74 -9.82 -7.53
N LEU A 82 21.99 -9.00 -8.56
CA LEU A 82 21.81 -7.56 -8.48
C LEU A 82 20.36 -7.18 -8.16
N ILE A 83 19.39 -7.72 -8.91
CA ILE A 83 17.96 -7.45 -8.72
C ILE A 83 17.50 -7.92 -7.34
N ASN A 84 17.91 -9.12 -6.92
CA ASN A 84 17.60 -9.65 -5.60
C ASN A 84 18.14 -8.74 -4.48
N SER A 85 19.35 -8.21 -4.65
CA SER A 85 19.98 -7.29 -3.68
C SER A 85 19.21 -5.97 -3.60
N ILE A 86 18.85 -5.39 -4.75
CA ILE A 86 18.05 -4.16 -4.82
C ILE A 86 16.69 -4.34 -4.13
N ILE A 87 16.00 -5.46 -4.41
CA ILE A 87 14.68 -5.73 -3.82
C ILE A 87 14.78 -5.92 -2.31
N ASN A 88 15.78 -6.66 -1.82
CA ASN A 88 15.97 -6.85 -0.38
C ASN A 88 16.29 -5.54 0.34
N ILE A 89 17.14 -4.70 -0.25
CA ILE A 89 17.44 -3.36 0.28
C ILE A 89 16.17 -2.51 0.30
N PHE A 90 15.39 -2.51 -0.78
CA PHE A 90 14.15 -1.73 -0.87
C PHE A 90 13.13 -2.17 0.19
N ILE A 91 12.88 -3.47 0.33
CA ILE A 91 11.98 -4.02 1.36
C ILE A 91 12.44 -3.61 2.76
N LEU A 92 13.75 -3.68 3.04
CA LEU A 92 14.31 -3.30 4.33
C LEU A 92 14.13 -1.80 4.61
N ILE A 93 14.46 -0.93 3.66
CA ILE A 93 14.28 0.51 3.79
C ILE A 93 12.80 0.86 3.98
N SER A 94 11.92 0.31 3.15
CA SER A 94 10.47 0.53 3.26
C SER A 94 9.93 0.10 4.62
N PHE A 95 10.44 -1.01 5.17
CA PHE A 95 10.08 -1.46 6.52
C PHE A 95 10.48 -0.44 7.60
N TYR A 96 11.72 0.06 7.58
CA TYR A 96 12.18 1.07 8.54
C TYR A 96 11.39 2.38 8.42
N VAL A 97 11.16 2.86 7.19
CA VAL A 97 10.39 4.08 6.93
C VAL A 97 8.96 3.93 7.44
N MET A 98 8.34 2.75 7.28
CA MET A 98 6.99 2.49 7.76
C MET A 98 6.90 2.48 9.30
N ILE A 99 7.89 1.89 9.99
CA ILE A 99 7.95 1.91 11.46
C ILE A 99 8.10 3.34 11.97
N ALA A 100 9.07 4.10 11.42
CA ALA A 100 9.31 5.48 11.82
C ALA A 100 8.10 6.38 11.52
N GLY A 101 7.47 6.20 10.36
CA GLY A 101 6.26 6.92 9.97
C GLY A 101 5.09 6.67 10.92
N PHE A 102 4.90 5.44 11.38
CA PHE A 102 3.87 5.13 12.38
C PHE A 102 4.19 5.73 13.75
N GLY A 103 5.45 5.71 14.19
CA GLY A 103 5.87 6.38 15.43
C GLY A 103 5.59 7.88 15.40
N ALA A 104 5.96 8.54 14.31
CA ALA A 104 5.69 9.97 14.10
C ALA A 104 4.18 10.27 14.04
N TYR A 105 3.39 9.38 13.43
CA TYR A 105 1.93 9.52 13.41
C TYR A 105 1.32 9.46 14.81
N LEU A 106 1.73 8.52 15.66
CA LEU A 106 1.25 8.47 17.06
C LEU A 106 1.69 9.68 17.88
N GLU A 107 2.88 10.21 17.61
CA GLU A 107 3.33 11.46 18.23
C GLU A 107 2.43 12.64 17.83
N GLN A 108 2.04 12.73 16.56
CA GLN A 108 1.15 13.79 16.07
C GLN A 108 -0.28 13.69 16.60
N GLU A 109 -0.87 12.49 16.63
CA GLU A 109 -2.29 12.31 16.95
C GLU A 109 -2.56 12.27 18.46
N ILE A 110 -1.65 11.68 19.24
CA ILE A 110 -1.87 11.45 20.68
C ILE A 110 -0.71 11.93 21.56
N ASN A 111 0.26 12.69 21.02
CA ASN A 111 1.46 13.19 21.75
C ASN A 111 2.30 12.08 22.40
N LEU A 112 2.25 10.86 21.87
CA LEU A 112 3.08 9.75 22.35
C LEU A 112 4.48 9.84 21.74
N ASN A 113 5.54 9.75 22.54
CA ASN A 113 6.93 9.75 22.04
C ASN A 113 7.11 8.77 20.86
N SER A 114 7.61 9.26 19.72
CA SER A 114 7.75 8.47 18.49
C SER A 114 8.62 7.22 18.66
N PHE A 115 9.62 7.23 19.56
CA PHE A 115 10.41 6.04 19.85
C PHE A 115 9.56 4.93 20.49
N ILE A 116 8.63 5.29 21.38
CA ILE A 116 7.72 4.35 22.02
C ILE A 116 6.70 3.83 21.00
N GLY A 117 6.10 4.73 20.20
CA GLY A 117 5.16 4.35 19.14
C GLY A 117 5.78 3.40 18.10
N SER A 118 7.00 3.70 17.66
CA SER A 118 7.78 2.85 16.76
C SER A 118 8.10 1.49 17.37
N SER A 119 8.48 1.47 18.65
CA SER A 119 8.81 0.23 19.37
C SER A 119 7.59 -0.68 19.52
N ILE A 120 6.40 -0.12 19.76
CA ILE A 120 5.14 -0.87 19.82
C ILE A 120 4.88 -1.56 18.48
N LEU A 121 4.98 -0.83 17.36
CA LEU A 121 4.75 -1.42 16.04
C LEU A 121 5.81 -2.48 15.70
N ALA A 122 7.08 -2.21 15.99
CA ALA A 122 8.15 -3.19 15.78
C ALA A 122 7.91 -4.50 16.57
N PHE A 123 7.44 -4.39 17.82
CA PHE A 123 7.10 -5.55 18.64
C PHE A 123 5.93 -6.35 18.05
N LEU A 124 4.89 -5.67 17.56
CA LEU A 124 3.77 -6.32 16.86
C LEU A 124 4.24 -7.05 15.59
N CYS A 125 5.15 -6.46 14.81
CA CYS A 125 5.74 -7.10 13.64
C CYS A 125 6.52 -8.37 14.01
N VAL A 126 7.28 -8.37 15.11
CA VAL A 126 7.99 -9.57 15.60
C VAL A 126 7.00 -10.69 15.96
N ILE A 127 5.90 -10.37 16.63
CA ILE A 127 4.84 -11.34 16.94
C ILE A 127 4.24 -11.91 15.64
N LEU A 128 3.98 -11.04 14.66
CA LEU A 128 3.42 -11.46 13.37
C LEU A 128 4.38 -12.38 12.60
N PHE A 129 5.67 -12.08 12.57
CA PHE A 129 6.65 -12.91 11.88
C PHE A 129 6.78 -14.32 12.49
N LYS A 130 6.47 -14.50 13.78
CA LYS A 130 6.39 -15.82 14.40
C LYS A 130 5.23 -16.67 13.85
N THR A 131 4.22 -16.07 13.21
CA THR A 131 2.99 -16.78 12.81
C THR A 131 3.00 -17.36 11.39
N ASN A 132 4.18 -17.44 10.74
CA ASN A 132 4.35 -17.89 9.34
C ASN A 132 3.45 -17.11 8.35
N ILE A 133 3.47 -17.50 7.07
CA ILE A 133 2.67 -16.88 6.00
C ILE A 133 1.17 -16.89 6.34
N LYS A 134 0.69 -17.90 7.07
CA LYS A 134 -0.73 -18.03 7.48
C LYS A 134 -1.18 -16.87 8.37
N GLY A 135 -0.32 -16.34 9.25
CA GLY A 135 -0.64 -15.19 10.09
C GLY A 135 -0.82 -13.91 9.28
N ILE A 136 0.10 -13.65 8.34
CA ILE A 136 0.07 -12.48 7.46
C ILE A 136 -1.23 -12.46 6.65
N VAL A 137 -1.61 -13.60 6.10
CA VAL A 137 -2.87 -13.78 5.38
C VAL A 137 -4.08 -13.45 6.27
N LYS A 138 -4.10 -13.99 7.50
CA LYS A 138 -5.20 -13.78 8.45
C LYS A 138 -5.34 -12.32 8.87
N ILE A 139 -4.23 -11.60 9.04
CA ILE A 139 -4.27 -10.16 9.36
C ILE A 139 -4.86 -9.37 8.18
N ASN A 140 -4.41 -9.63 6.95
CA ASN A 140 -4.94 -8.93 5.77
C ASN A 140 -6.43 -9.23 5.54
N GLU A 141 -6.90 -10.43 5.85
CA GLU A 141 -8.33 -10.77 5.82
C GLU A 141 -9.18 -9.90 6.76
N ILE A 142 -8.60 -9.34 7.82
CA ILE A 142 -9.29 -8.50 8.80
C ILE A 142 -9.07 -7.02 8.49
N LEU A 143 -7.82 -6.61 8.29
CA LEU A 143 -7.45 -5.20 8.12
C LEU A 143 -8.05 -4.59 6.85
N ILE A 144 -8.09 -5.33 5.74
CA ILE A 144 -8.54 -4.76 4.46
C ILE A 144 -10.04 -4.49 4.43
N PRO A 145 -10.92 -5.40 4.89
CA PRO A 145 -12.33 -5.06 5.06
C PRO A 145 -12.56 -3.89 6.01
N ILE A 146 -11.82 -3.80 7.12
CA ILE A 146 -11.91 -2.66 8.06
C ILE A 146 -11.54 -1.35 7.35
N LEU A 147 -10.43 -1.33 6.60
CA LEU A 147 -9.98 -0.16 5.87
C LEU A 147 -11.04 0.31 4.85
N ILE A 148 -11.59 -0.63 4.07
CA ILE A 148 -12.66 -0.33 3.10
C ILE A 148 -13.89 0.23 3.82
N ALA A 149 -14.29 -0.36 4.93
CA ALA A 149 -15.42 0.11 5.72
C ALA A 149 -15.19 1.55 6.24
N VAL A 150 -14.01 1.84 6.78
CA VAL A 150 -13.64 3.19 7.26
C VAL A 150 -13.73 4.22 6.12
N VAL A 151 -13.18 3.91 4.95
CA VAL A 151 -13.25 4.81 3.78
C VAL A 151 -14.69 5.06 3.34
N LEU A 152 -15.53 4.02 3.31
CA LEU A 152 -16.95 4.15 2.95
C LEU A 152 -17.74 4.98 3.98
N VAL A 153 -17.44 4.81 5.27
CA VAL A 153 -18.04 5.59 6.36
C VAL A 153 -17.65 7.06 6.25
N ILE A 154 -16.35 7.36 6.04
CA ILE A 154 -15.88 8.74 5.86
C ILE A 154 -16.56 9.38 4.65
N ARG A 155 -16.67 8.66 3.53
CA ARG A 155 -17.36 9.14 2.32
C ARG A 155 -18.83 9.48 2.58
N ASN A 156 -19.54 8.64 3.32
CA ASN A 156 -20.97 8.81 3.59
C ASN A 156 -21.24 9.77 4.76
N SER A 157 -20.23 10.09 5.58
CA SER A 157 -20.34 11.02 6.69
C SER A 157 -20.62 12.44 6.20
N LYS A 158 -21.56 13.13 6.87
CA LYS A 158 -21.95 14.53 6.63
C LYS A 158 -20.78 15.53 6.74
N TYR A 159 -19.61 15.10 7.22
CA TYR A 159 -18.38 15.90 7.29
C TYR A 159 -17.85 16.37 5.93
N SER A 160 -18.18 15.68 4.83
CA SER A 160 -17.85 16.13 3.47
C SER A 160 -18.46 17.51 3.16
N LYS A 161 -19.68 17.80 3.64
CA LYS A 161 -20.44 18.99 3.24
C LYS A 161 -19.88 20.32 3.78
N TYR A 162 -19.12 20.31 4.88
CA TYR A 162 -18.55 21.53 5.49
C TYR A 162 -17.21 21.96 4.89
N ARG A 163 -16.41 21.05 4.30
CA ARG A 163 -15.06 21.37 3.80
C ARG A 163 -15.04 21.83 2.33
N TYR A 164 -16.05 21.48 1.53
CA TYR A 164 -16.18 21.99 0.15
C TYR A 164 -16.44 23.50 0.08
N GLN A 165 -17.10 24.10 1.08
CA GLN A 165 -17.34 25.55 1.12
C GLN A 165 -16.10 26.40 1.42
N HIS A 166 -15.00 25.82 1.92
CA HIS A 166 -13.78 26.55 2.28
C HIS A 166 -12.62 26.39 1.27
N PHE A 167 -12.78 25.55 0.22
CA PHE A 167 -11.75 25.37 -0.82
C PHE A 167 -11.97 26.23 -2.08
N GLU A 168 -13.08 26.98 -2.19
CA GLU A 168 -13.31 27.91 -3.31
C GLU A 168 -12.56 29.25 -3.20
N GLN A 169 -11.81 29.52 -2.13
CA GLN A 169 -11.01 30.76 -2.01
C GLN A 169 -9.51 30.55 -1.76
N PRO A 170 -8.71 30.21 -2.79
CA PRO A 170 -7.30 30.56 -2.75
C PRO A 170 -6.78 31.30 -4.01
N TYR A 171 -7.64 31.78 -4.91
CA TYR A 171 -7.19 32.51 -6.11
C TYR A 171 -7.97 33.81 -6.36
N SER A 172 -7.93 34.74 -5.39
CA SER A 172 -8.06 36.16 -5.70
C SER A 172 -6.67 36.79 -5.69
N PHE A 173 -5.92 36.64 -6.80
CA PHE A 173 -4.84 37.58 -7.09
C PHE A 173 -5.49 38.96 -7.19
N THR A 174 -5.14 39.82 -6.24
CA THR A 174 -5.41 41.25 -6.24
C THR A 174 -4.97 41.85 -7.57
N LYS A 175 -5.93 42.15 -8.46
CA LYS A 175 -5.80 43.25 -9.40
C LYS A 175 -6.01 44.54 -8.60
N LYS A 176 -4.91 45.19 -8.26
CA LYS A 176 -4.81 46.64 -8.15
C LYS A 176 -3.45 47.05 -8.64
#